data_AF-A0A8T7BL65-F1
#
_entry.id   AF-A0A8T7BL65-F1
#
_cell.length_a   1.000
_cell.length_b   1.000
_cell.length_c   1.000
_cell.angle_alpha   90.00
_cell.angle_beta   90.00
_cell.angle_gamma   90.00
#
_symmetry.space_group_name_H-M   'P 1'
#
loop_
_entity.id
_entity.type
_entity.pdbx_description
1 polymer ?
#
loop_
_entity_poly.entity_id
_entity_poly.type
_entity_poly.pdbx_seq_one_letter_code
_entity_poly.pdbx_strand_id
1 'polypeptide(L)'
;MSSDGGVQADAVNTSSGGGDGFTELDNVIIRFAGDSGDGMQVTGAMFSDNSAFIGHDISTLPDFPAEIRAPAGTLPGVSSFQLNFSSYDIHTPGDQPDVLVALNPAALKVNLRDLKPGGTLILNKDAFKDMDMKKAGYTEDPREDGSLSGYQVFDLPITSVCLAAVENTDLTKKQAMLTKNMFTLGIVCWLFDRPLDLIEKRIEKVFSGRKAALAAPNILALNAGFNFADTIEAFTSRYTVGKVDLPPGEYRRITGNEATAMGFVAASIAIGRPLFYASYPITPASDILHELSKLRHFGVKTAQAEDEIAAA
;
A
#
# COMPACT_ATOMS: atom_id res chain seq x y z
N MET A 1 48.57 -3.17 1.97
CA MET A 1 47.53 -3.40 0.94
C MET A 1 46.76 -4.64 1.32
N SER A 2 45.63 -4.45 2.00
CA SER A 2 44.45 -5.33 2.11
C SER A 2 43.74 -4.96 3.42
N SER A 3 42.79 -4.04 3.32
CA SER A 3 41.83 -3.71 4.36
C SER A 3 40.51 -4.38 3.94
N ASP A 4 40.23 -5.54 4.53
CA ASP A 4 38.94 -6.21 4.42
C ASP A 4 37.91 -5.44 5.28
N GLY A 5 37.12 -4.60 4.62
CA GLY A 5 35.92 -4.01 5.18
C GLY A 5 34.75 -4.94 4.93
N GLY A 6 34.49 -5.84 5.89
CA GLY A 6 33.29 -6.66 5.90
C GLY A 6 32.06 -5.79 6.17
N VAL A 7 31.15 -5.73 5.20
CA VAL A 7 29.81 -5.15 5.36
C VAL A 7 29.01 -6.10 6.24
N GLN A 8 28.65 -5.64 7.43
CA GLN A 8 27.80 -6.34 8.38
C GLN A 8 26.36 -6.28 7.85
N ALA A 9 25.81 -7.43 7.47
CA ALA A 9 24.40 -7.55 7.13
C ALA A 9 23.57 -7.37 8.41
N ASP A 10 22.67 -6.39 8.41
CA ASP A 10 21.70 -6.20 9.49
C ASP A 10 20.72 -7.38 9.48
N ALA A 11 20.97 -8.34 10.36
CA ALA A 11 20.06 -9.42 10.66
C ALA A 11 18.83 -8.85 11.37
N VAL A 12 17.64 -9.31 10.98
CA VAL A 12 16.39 -9.05 11.70
C VAL A 12 16.58 -9.45 13.16
N ASN A 13 16.57 -8.46 14.04
CA ASN A 13 16.84 -8.61 15.46
C ASN A 13 15.59 -9.22 16.11
N THR A 14 15.49 -10.56 16.08
CA THR A 14 14.39 -11.28 16.68
C THR A 14 14.61 -11.38 18.20
N SER A 15 13.86 -10.61 18.98
CA SER A 15 13.79 -10.83 20.42
C SER A 15 12.70 -11.87 20.70
N SER A 16 13.10 -13.06 21.19
CA SER A 16 12.16 -14.13 21.52
C SER A 16 11.51 -13.85 22.87
N GLY A 17 10.32 -13.24 22.86
CA GLY A 17 9.53 -12.93 24.04
C GLY A 17 8.13 -13.56 24.02
N GLY A 18 7.95 -14.64 24.77
CA GLY A 18 6.72 -14.96 25.54
C GLY A 18 5.39 -15.27 24.84
N GLY A 19 4.97 -16.54 24.92
CA GLY A 19 3.59 -16.91 25.28
C GLY A 19 2.54 -17.11 24.18
N ASP A 20 2.42 -16.20 23.22
CA ASP A 20 1.17 -16.08 22.41
C ASP A 20 1.34 -16.31 20.90
N GLY A 21 2.39 -17.00 20.45
CA GLY A 21 2.58 -17.30 19.01
C GLY A 21 2.88 -16.08 18.13
N PHE A 22 3.13 -14.92 18.74
CA PHE A 22 3.56 -13.70 18.05
C PHE A 22 5.08 -13.55 18.06
N THR A 23 5.62 -13.04 16.96
CA THR A 23 7.01 -12.56 16.86
C THR A 23 7.01 -11.04 16.87
N GLU A 24 7.73 -10.44 17.81
CA GLU A 24 7.87 -8.99 17.90
C GLU A 24 8.96 -8.49 16.93
N LEU A 25 8.64 -7.43 16.19
CA LEU A 25 9.52 -6.79 15.22
C LEU A 25 9.59 -5.28 15.49
N ASP A 26 10.75 -4.68 15.27
CA ASP A 26 10.93 -3.23 15.47
C ASP A 26 10.25 -2.42 14.35
N ASN A 27 10.33 -2.91 13.11
CA ASN A 27 9.68 -2.34 11.94
C ASN A 27 9.36 -3.42 10.89
N VAL A 28 8.47 -3.08 9.96
CA VAL A 28 8.12 -3.95 8.84
C VAL A 28 7.81 -3.10 7.60
N ILE A 29 8.36 -3.52 6.46
CA ILE A 29 8.08 -2.93 5.15
C ILE A 29 7.19 -3.88 4.35
N ILE A 30 6.00 -3.42 3.97
CA ILE A 30 5.04 -4.17 3.14
C ILE A 30 4.90 -3.47 1.80
N ARG A 31 4.95 -4.23 0.70
CA ARG A 31 4.61 -3.74 -0.64
C ARG A 31 3.42 -4.50 -1.20
N PHE A 32 2.34 -3.77 -1.48
CA PHE A 32 1.19 -4.27 -2.24
C PHE A 32 1.39 -3.99 -3.72
N ALA A 33 1.33 -5.00 -4.58
CA ALA A 33 1.56 -4.87 -6.01
C ALA A 33 0.48 -5.59 -6.84
N GLY A 34 0.01 -4.92 -7.89
CA GLY A 34 -1.04 -5.40 -8.79
C GLY A 34 -1.14 -4.53 -10.04
N ASP A 35 -2.22 -4.67 -10.80
CA ASP A 35 -2.45 -3.80 -11.95
C ASP A 35 -2.99 -2.43 -11.52
N SER A 36 -2.74 -1.41 -12.33
CA SER A 36 -3.43 -0.13 -12.21
C SER A 36 -4.95 -0.32 -12.24
N GLY A 37 -5.62 0.15 -11.18
CA GLY A 37 -7.06 -0.03 -10.99
C GLY A 37 -7.45 -1.18 -10.05
N ASP A 38 -6.52 -2.06 -9.65
CA ASP A 38 -6.78 -3.09 -8.63
C ASP A 38 -6.85 -2.52 -7.20
N GLY A 39 -6.58 -1.22 -7.02
CA GLY A 39 -6.76 -0.54 -5.73
C GLY A 39 -5.62 -0.76 -4.73
N MET A 40 -4.38 -0.96 -5.19
CA MET A 40 -3.19 -1.08 -4.32
C MET A 40 -2.98 0.18 -3.46
N GLN A 41 -3.20 1.35 -4.05
CA GLN A 41 -3.12 2.65 -3.36
C GLN A 41 -4.14 2.78 -2.23
N VAL A 42 -5.37 2.30 -2.45
CA VAL A 42 -6.45 2.33 -1.45
C VAL A 42 -6.13 1.36 -0.30
N THR A 43 -5.64 0.18 -0.65
CA THR A 43 -5.28 -0.88 0.29
C THR A 43 -4.15 -0.44 1.22
N GLY A 44 -3.04 0.03 0.64
CA GLY A 44 -1.94 0.62 1.38
C GLY A 44 -2.38 1.83 2.21
N ALA A 45 -3.15 2.73 1.59
CA ALA A 45 -3.96 3.79 2.19
C ALA A 45 -4.55 3.44 3.58
N MET A 46 -5.41 2.43 3.56
CA MET A 46 -6.18 1.98 4.71
C MET A 46 -5.31 1.30 5.77
N PHE A 47 -4.31 0.53 5.34
CA PHE A 47 -3.36 -0.08 6.27
C PHE A 47 -2.48 0.96 6.97
N SER A 48 -2.05 2.02 6.25
CA SER A 48 -1.33 3.16 6.83
C SER A 48 -2.17 3.89 7.88
N ASP A 49 -3.42 4.22 7.55
CA ASP A 49 -4.32 4.89 8.48
C ASP A 49 -4.56 4.04 9.75
N ASN A 50 -4.68 2.71 9.59
CA ASN A 50 -4.81 1.79 10.72
C ASN A 50 -3.55 1.75 11.59
N SER A 51 -2.36 1.65 10.97
CA SER A 51 -1.07 1.59 11.67
C SER A 51 -0.77 2.89 12.44
N ALA A 52 -1.06 4.05 11.83
CA ALA A 52 -0.91 5.33 12.52
C ALA A 52 -1.84 5.45 13.74
N PHE A 53 -3.07 4.95 13.65
CA PHE A 53 -4.03 5.03 14.76
C PHE A 53 -3.61 4.19 15.98
N ILE A 54 -2.99 3.03 15.77
CA ILE A 54 -2.53 2.17 16.86
C ILE A 54 -1.20 2.61 17.47
N GLY A 55 -0.61 3.69 16.94
CA GLY A 55 0.59 4.33 17.49
C GLY A 55 1.88 3.84 16.85
N HIS A 56 1.86 3.44 15.58
CA HIS A 56 3.08 3.23 14.79
C HIS A 56 3.46 4.50 14.05
N ASP A 57 4.77 4.75 13.96
CA ASP A 57 5.24 5.71 12.99
C ASP A 57 5.23 5.08 11.60
N ILE A 58 4.93 5.88 10.58
CA ILE A 58 4.68 5.39 9.23
C ILE A 58 5.37 6.24 8.16
N SER A 59 5.92 5.57 7.16
CA SER A 59 6.37 6.20 5.92
C SER A 59 5.91 5.40 4.72
N THR A 60 5.38 6.09 3.71
CA THR A 60 4.70 5.45 2.58
C THR A 60 5.26 5.92 1.24
N LEU A 61 5.30 5.02 0.25
CA LEU A 61 5.69 5.32 -1.12
C LEU A 61 4.66 4.71 -2.08
N PRO A 62 3.73 5.53 -2.61
CA PRO A 62 2.87 5.11 -3.71
C PRO A 62 3.67 5.11 -5.02
N ASP A 63 3.56 4.04 -5.80
CA ASP A 63 4.19 3.89 -7.11
C ASP A 63 3.13 3.64 -8.20
N PHE A 64 3.11 4.55 -9.17
CA PHE A 64 2.13 4.59 -10.24
C PHE A 64 2.83 4.34 -11.58
N PRO A 65 2.26 3.47 -12.44
CA PRO A 65 2.79 3.30 -13.78
C PRO A 65 2.66 4.61 -14.57
N ALA A 66 3.64 4.88 -15.42
CA ALA A 66 3.60 6.03 -16.34
C ALA A 66 2.46 5.90 -17.37
N GLU A 67 2.08 4.66 -17.72
CA GLU A 67 0.99 4.41 -18.65
C GLU A 67 -0.37 4.45 -17.94
N ILE A 68 -1.19 5.45 -18.30
CA ILE A 68 -2.54 5.63 -17.74
C ILE A 68 -3.44 4.42 -18.04
N ARG A 69 -3.23 3.74 -19.18
CA ARG A 69 -4.05 2.61 -19.63
C ARG A 69 -3.21 1.49 -20.25
N ALA A 70 -2.21 1.03 -19.52
CA ALA A 70 -1.53 -0.21 -19.86
C ALA A 70 -2.51 -1.39 -19.89
N PRO A 71 -2.34 -2.38 -20.80
CA PRO A 71 -3.12 -3.60 -20.76
C PRO A 71 -2.92 -4.35 -19.42
N ALA A 72 -4.01 -4.85 -18.83
CA ALA A 72 -3.96 -5.62 -17.58
C ALA A 72 -3.06 -6.86 -17.71
N GLY A 73 -2.27 -7.13 -16.67
CA GLY A 73 -1.29 -8.22 -16.61
C GLY A 73 0.01 -7.95 -17.38
N THR A 74 0.32 -6.69 -17.72
CA THR A 74 1.58 -6.31 -18.37
C THR A 74 2.47 -5.48 -17.45
N LEU A 75 3.79 -5.53 -17.67
CA LEU A 75 4.77 -4.84 -16.82
C LEU A 75 4.56 -3.32 -16.74
N PRO A 76 4.26 -2.60 -17.84
CA PRO A 76 4.03 -1.15 -17.78
C PRO A 76 2.77 -0.75 -17.00
N GLY A 77 1.87 -1.70 -16.71
CA GLY A 77 0.64 -1.46 -15.97
C GLY A 77 0.70 -1.76 -14.47
N VAL A 78 1.86 -2.21 -13.98
CA VAL A 78 2.04 -2.54 -12.57
C VAL A 78 2.00 -1.26 -11.74
N SER A 79 1.18 -1.28 -10.69
CA SER A 79 1.17 -0.26 -9.64
C SER A 79 1.49 -0.93 -8.32
N SER A 80 2.20 -0.21 -7.45
CA SER A 80 2.49 -0.69 -6.11
C SER A 80 2.30 0.39 -5.05
N PHE A 81 2.12 -0.05 -3.81
CA PHE A 81 2.13 0.82 -2.64
C PHE A 81 3.01 0.18 -1.60
N GLN A 82 4.07 0.88 -1.21
CA GLN A 82 4.95 0.47 -0.12
C GLN A 82 4.65 1.27 1.14
N LEU A 83 4.68 0.59 2.28
CA LEU A 83 4.60 1.20 3.60
C LEU A 83 5.61 0.56 4.53
N ASN A 84 6.34 1.41 5.25
CA ASN A 84 7.13 1.06 6.41
C ASN A 84 6.37 1.53 7.65
N PHE A 85 6.18 0.64 8.62
CA PHE A 85 5.63 0.99 9.93
C PHE A 85 6.54 0.45 11.02
N SER A 86 6.68 1.22 12.10
CA SER A 86 7.66 0.89 13.13
C SER A 86 7.27 1.36 14.52
N SER A 87 8.02 0.84 15.48
CA SER A 87 8.00 1.21 16.91
C SER A 87 8.93 2.37 17.25
N TYR A 88 9.55 3.02 16.25
CA TYR A 88 10.46 4.14 16.43
C TYR A 88 10.24 5.18 15.32
N ASP A 89 10.96 6.30 15.36
CA ASP A 89 10.82 7.35 14.33
C ASP A 89 11.50 6.92 13.03
N ILE A 90 10.76 6.96 11.91
CA ILE A 90 11.24 6.58 10.58
C ILE A 90 11.02 7.69 9.56
N HIS A 91 12.00 7.86 8.69
CA HIS A 91 11.98 8.92 7.66
C HIS A 91 12.00 8.37 6.23
N THR A 92 11.94 7.05 6.08
CA THR A 92 11.99 6.40 4.77
C THR A 92 10.94 5.29 4.66
N PRO A 93 10.38 5.07 3.45
CA PRO A 93 9.51 3.93 3.19
C PRO A 93 10.28 2.60 3.17
N GLY A 94 11.61 2.61 3.36
CA GLY A 94 12.49 1.45 3.28
C GLY A 94 12.92 1.06 1.86
N ASP A 95 14.06 0.39 1.73
CA ASP A 95 14.60 -0.01 0.42
C ASP A 95 14.02 -1.34 -0.08
N GLN A 96 13.97 -2.33 0.81
CA GLN A 96 13.54 -3.69 0.48
C GLN A 96 12.33 -4.09 1.34
N PRO A 97 11.19 -4.50 0.75
CA PRO A 97 10.08 -5.02 1.52
C PRO A 97 10.44 -6.32 2.26
N ASP A 98 9.91 -6.47 3.47
CA ASP A 98 9.86 -7.72 4.23
C ASP A 98 8.73 -8.63 3.71
N VAL A 99 7.63 -8.00 3.27
CA VAL A 99 6.47 -8.68 2.69
C VAL A 99 6.14 -8.09 1.32
N LEU A 100 6.12 -8.94 0.31
CA LEU A 100 5.58 -8.62 -1.02
C LEU A 100 4.26 -9.33 -1.25
N VAL A 101 3.21 -8.56 -1.51
CA VAL A 101 1.91 -9.06 -1.94
C VAL A 101 1.80 -8.84 -3.44
N ALA A 102 1.87 -9.90 -4.24
CA ALA A 102 1.81 -9.84 -5.70
C ALA A 102 0.53 -10.50 -6.23
N LEU A 103 -0.40 -9.69 -6.73
CA LEU A 103 -1.72 -10.16 -7.16
C LEU A 103 -1.77 -10.76 -8.57
N ASN A 104 -0.68 -10.66 -9.33
CA ASN A 104 -0.54 -11.23 -10.67
C ASN A 104 0.95 -11.44 -11.04
N PRO A 105 1.26 -12.16 -12.14
CA PRO A 105 2.64 -12.42 -12.56
C PRO A 105 3.45 -11.16 -12.90
N ALA A 106 2.83 -10.14 -13.50
CA ALA A 106 3.53 -8.90 -13.84
C ALA A 106 4.00 -8.15 -12.58
N ALA A 107 3.13 -8.05 -11.57
CA ALA A 107 3.44 -7.48 -10.27
C ALA A 107 4.58 -8.23 -9.57
N LEU A 108 4.58 -9.57 -9.64
CA LEU A 108 5.70 -10.39 -9.15
C LEU A 108 6.99 -10.03 -9.88
N LYS A 109 6.98 -10.03 -11.23
CA LYS A 109 8.19 -9.83 -12.04
C LYS A 109 8.84 -8.46 -11.81
N VAL A 110 8.03 -7.42 -11.66
CA VAL A 110 8.52 -6.04 -11.43
C VAL A 110 9.16 -5.89 -10.05
N ASN A 111 8.61 -6.56 -9.02
CA ASN A 111 8.94 -6.26 -7.61
C ASN A 111 9.79 -7.33 -6.91
N LEU A 112 9.88 -8.56 -7.43
CA LEU A 112 10.55 -9.66 -6.73
C LEU A 112 12.01 -9.36 -6.38
N ARG A 113 12.73 -8.65 -7.27
CA ARG A 113 14.13 -8.29 -7.05
C ARG A 113 14.38 -7.39 -5.84
N ASP A 114 13.35 -6.68 -5.38
CA ASP A 114 13.47 -5.76 -4.25
C ASP A 114 13.10 -6.45 -2.93
N LEU A 115 12.39 -7.59 -2.97
CA LEU A 115 12.03 -8.36 -1.78
C LEU A 115 13.29 -8.85 -1.07
N LYS A 116 13.34 -8.67 0.26
CA LYS A 116 14.46 -9.17 1.07
C LYS A 116 14.62 -10.68 0.90
N PRO A 117 15.86 -11.21 0.85
CA PRO A 117 16.09 -12.65 0.95
C PRO A 117 15.44 -13.22 2.22
N GLY A 118 14.74 -14.34 2.11
CA GLY A 118 13.94 -14.92 3.18
C GLY A 118 12.62 -14.19 3.47
N GLY A 119 12.33 -13.10 2.75
CA GLY A 119 11.10 -12.33 2.90
C GLY A 119 9.84 -13.13 2.55
N THR A 120 8.70 -12.62 3.01
CA THR A 120 7.39 -13.23 2.77
C THR A 120 6.84 -12.81 1.41
N LEU A 121 6.44 -13.78 0.60
CA LEU A 121 5.82 -13.57 -0.69
C LEU A 121 4.39 -14.13 -0.69
N ILE A 122 3.39 -13.26 -0.79
CA ILE A 122 1.98 -13.65 -0.91
C ILE A 122 1.55 -13.54 -2.37
N LEU A 123 1.18 -14.68 -2.97
CA LEU A 123 0.76 -14.78 -4.37
C LEU A 123 -0.74 -15.07 -4.47
N ASN A 124 -1.37 -14.48 -5.48
CA ASN A 124 -2.71 -14.86 -5.91
C ASN A 124 -2.62 -15.96 -6.98
N LYS A 125 -2.67 -17.23 -6.56
CA LYS A 125 -2.49 -18.39 -7.45
C LYS A 125 -3.45 -18.40 -8.65
N ASP A 126 -4.66 -17.85 -8.45
CA ASP A 126 -5.70 -17.81 -9.49
C ASP A 126 -5.34 -16.90 -10.68
N ALA A 127 -4.35 -16.00 -10.52
CA ALA A 127 -3.87 -15.10 -11.56
C ALA A 127 -2.70 -15.66 -12.39
N PHE A 128 -2.09 -16.77 -11.96
CA PHE A 128 -0.96 -17.39 -12.66
C PHE A 128 -1.45 -18.40 -13.70
N LYS A 129 -2.15 -17.89 -14.73
CA LYS A 129 -2.58 -18.65 -15.90
C LYS A 129 -1.60 -18.43 -17.06
N ASP A 130 -1.49 -19.40 -17.97
CA ASP A 130 -0.57 -19.35 -19.12
C ASP A 130 -0.62 -18.03 -19.89
N MET A 131 -1.81 -17.48 -20.12
CA MET A 131 -1.98 -16.22 -20.85
C MET A 131 -1.41 -15.03 -20.08
N ASP A 132 -1.63 -14.96 -18.77
CA ASP A 132 -1.20 -13.86 -17.92
C ASP A 132 0.31 -13.93 -17.65
N MET A 133 0.86 -15.14 -17.51
CA MET A 133 2.30 -15.38 -17.46
C MET A 133 3.00 -14.94 -18.75
N LYS A 134 2.43 -15.29 -19.92
CA LYS A 134 2.96 -14.85 -21.22
C LYS A 134 2.93 -13.33 -21.38
N LYS A 135 1.86 -12.65 -20.94
CA LYS A 135 1.79 -11.17 -20.96
C LYS A 135 2.84 -10.51 -20.07
N ALA A 136 3.14 -11.11 -18.92
CA ALA A 136 4.25 -10.70 -18.05
C ALA A 136 5.64 -11.11 -18.60
N GLY A 137 5.68 -11.87 -19.69
CA GLY A 137 6.90 -12.33 -20.36
C GLY A 137 7.62 -13.47 -19.61
N TYR A 138 6.88 -14.32 -18.91
CA TYR A 138 7.42 -15.58 -18.37
C TYR A 138 7.39 -16.66 -19.45
N THR A 139 8.46 -17.46 -19.50
CA THR A 139 8.55 -18.67 -20.34
C THR A 139 8.16 -19.93 -19.58
N GLU A 140 8.41 -19.96 -18.28
CA GLU A 140 8.08 -21.03 -17.35
C GLU A 140 7.38 -20.43 -16.12
N ASP A 141 6.69 -21.27 -15.34
CA ASP A 141 6.03 -20.80 -14.12
C ASP A 141 7.07 -20.50 -13.04
N PRO A 142 7.18 -19.25 -12.54
CA PRO A 142 8.15 -18.88 -11.52
C PRO A 142 7.96 -19.66 -10.21
N ARG A 143 6.78 -20.26 -9.99
CA ARG A 143 6.51 -21.09 -8.82
C ARG A 143 7.17 -22.47 -8.91
N GLU A 144 7.58 -22.89 -10.10
CA GLU A 144 8.11 -24.23 -10.38
C GLU A 144 9.57 -24.22 -10.83
N ASP A 145 10.09 -23.09 -11.32
CA ASP A 145 11.46 -22.95 -11.86
C ASP A 145 12.57 -22.77 -10.80
N GLY A 146 12.19 -22.74 -9.51
CA GLY A 146 13.10 -22.54 -8.39
C GLY A 146 13.50 -21.08 -8.11
N SER A 147 13.03 -20.12 -8.91
CA SER A 147 13.30 -18.68 -8.72
C SER A 147 12.80 -18.13 -7.39
N LEU A 148 11.78 -18.78 -6.79
CA LEU A 148 11.20 -18.38 -5.51
C LEU A 148 11.79 -19.11 -4.30
N SER A 149 12.79 -19.98 -4.49
CA SER A 149 13.37 -20.82 -3.42
C SER A 149 13.98 -20.04 -2.25
N GLY A 150 14.37 -18.78 -2.47
CA GLY A 150 14.93 -17.90 -1.44
C GLY A 150 13.89 -17.17 -0.58
N TYR A 151 12.58 -17.43 -0.74
CA TYR A 151 11.51 -16.69 -0.08
C TYR A 151 10.52 -17.61 0.63
N GLN A 152 9.80 -17.08 1.61
CA GLN A 152 8.67 -17.77 2.22
C GLN A 152 7.41 -17.52 1.38
N VAL A 153 7.06 -18.48 0.52
CA VAL A 153 5.98 -18.33 -0.47
C VAL A 153 4.63 -18.84 0.08
N PHE A 154 3.62 -17.97 0.02
CA PHE A 154 2.22 -18.26 0.29
C PHE A 154 1.42 -18.15 -1.01
N ASP A 155 1.18 -19.28 -1.69
CA ASP A 155 0.41 -19.31 -2.94
C ASP A 155 -1.09 -19.54 -2.68
N LEU A 156 -1.85 -18.44 -2.56
CA LEU A 156 -3.21 -18.45 -2.02
C LEU A 156 -4.28 -18.31 -3.13
N PRO A 157 -5.44 -18.99 -3.00
CA PRO A 157 -6.62 -18.83 -3.88
C PRO A 157 -7.37 -17.51 -3.64
N ILE A 158 -6.68 -16.37 -3.66
CA ILE A 158 -7.23 -15.06 -3.28
C ILE A 158 -8.47 -14.71 -4.10
N THR A 159 -8.42 -14.91 -5.42
CA THR A 159 -9.54 -14.53 -6.29
C THR A 159 -10.74 -15.44 -6.05
N SER A 160 -10.53 -16.75 -6.04
CA SER A 160 -11.60 -17.74 -5.94
C SER A 160 -12.32 -17.63 -4.59
N VAL A 161 -11.57 -17.49 -3.49
CA VAL A 161 -12.16 -17.37 -2.14
C VAL A 161 -12.83 -16.00 -1.94
N CYS A 162 -12.23 -14.91 -2.42
CA CYS A 162 -12.85 -13.59 -2.36
C CYS A 162 -14.18 -13.55 -3.12
N LEU A 163 -14.26 -14.15 -4.31
CA LEU A 163 -15.49 -14.18 -5.09
C LEU A 163 -16.58 -15.01 -4.40
N ALA A 164 -16.23 -16.14 -3.79
CA ALA A 164 -17.16 -16.95 -3.01
C ALA A 164 -17.69 -16.16 -1.80
N ALA A 165 -16.83 -15.40 -1.10
CA ALA A 165 -17.23 -14.60 0.05
C ALA A 165 -18.28 -13.52 -0.29
N VAL A 166 -18.24 -12.96 -1.51
CA VAL A 166 -19.17 -11.90 -1.94
C VAL A 166 -20.24 -12.39 -2.92
N GLU A 167 -20.40 -13.71 -3.10
CA GLU A 167 -21.30 -14.28 -4.12
C GLU A 167 -22.78 -13.93 -3.90
N ASN A 168 -23.18 -13.78 -2.63
CA ASN A 168 -24.56 -13.48 -2.22
C ASN A 168 -24.85 -11.97 -2.15
N THR A 169 -24.00 -11.15 -2.78
CA THR A 169 -24.19 -9.69 -2.86
C THR A 169 -24.70 -9.30 -4.25
N ASP A 170 -25.27 -8.10 -4.38
CA ASP A 170 -25.75 -7.56 -5.67
C ASP A 170 -24.62 -7.08 -6.60
N LEU A 171 -23.37 -7.48 -6.35
CA LEU A 171 -22.24 -7.06 -7.16
C LEU A 171 -22.23 -7.77 -8.51
N THR A 172 -21.95 -7.01 -9.57
CA THR A 172 -21.53 -7.62 -10.84
C THR A 172 -20.19 -8.33 -10.67
N LYS A 173 -19.90 -9.32 -11.53
CA LYS A 173 -18.60 -10.02 -11.52
C LYS A 173 -17.39 -9.06 -11.56
N LYS A 174 -17.49 -7.96 -12.32
CA LYS A 174 -16.42 -6.95 -12.38
C LYS A 174 -16.24 -6.22 -11.05
N GLN A 175 -17.33 -5.89 -10.37
CA GLN A 175 -17.27 -5.24 -9.05
C GLN A 175 -16.77 -6.22 -7.97
N ALA A 176 -17.22 -7.47 -7.99
CA ALA A 176 -16.74 -8.50 -7.07
C ALA A 176 -15.22 -8.69 -7.20
N MET A 177 -14.68 -8.72 -8.42
CA MET A 177 -13.23 -8.77 -8.66
C MET A 177 -12.46 -7.57 -8.08
N LEU A 178 -13.07 -6.39 -7.96
CA LEU A 178 -12.43 -5.22 -7.35
C LEU A 178 -12.36 -5.30 -5.83
N THR A 179 -13.07 -6.22 -5.18
CA THR A 179 -13.02 -6.42 -3.72
C THR A 179 -11.83 -7.27 -3.26
N LYS A 180 -11.10 -7.90 -4.21
CA LYS A 180 -9.90 -8.71 -3.93
C LYS A 180 -8.85 -7.95 -3.11
N ASN A 181 -8.75 -6.64 -3.31
CA ASN A 181 -7.81 -5.80 -2.59
C ASN A 181 -8.14 -5.72 -1.09
N MET A 182 -9.42 -5.65 -0.73
CA MET A 182 -9.89 -5.69 0.65
C MET A 182 -9.72 -7.09 1.26
N PHE A 183 -9.99 -8.15 0.49
CA PHE A 183 -9.70 -9.51 0.95
C PHE A 183 -8.22 -9.70 1.27
N THR A 184 -7.35 -9.20 0.40
CA THR A 184 -5.90 -9.24 0.59
C THR A 184 -5.48 -8.38 1.80
N LEU A 185 -6.10 -7.20 1.98
CA LEU A 185 -5.89 -6.37 3.17
C LEU A 185 -6.25 -7.13 4.45
N GLY A 186 -7.34 -7.90 4.45
CA GLY A 186 -7.76 -8.73 5.58
C GLY A 186 -6.73 -9.77 5.99
N ILE A 187 -6.13 -10.46 5.01
CA ILE A 187 -5.03 -11.42 5.25
C ILE A 187 -3.85 -10.71 5.94
N VAL A 188 -3.42 -9.56 5.40
CA VAL A 188 -2.29 -8.81 5.95
C VAL A 188 -2.63 -8.24 7.33
N CYS A 189 -3.87 -7.84 7.58
CA CYS A 189 -4.31 -7.40 8.89
C CYS A 189 -4.22 -8.53 9.93
N TRP A 190 -4.61 -9.75 9.58
CA TRP A 190 -4.46 -10.89 10.47
C TRP A 190 -2.99 -11.20 10.78
N LEU A 191 -2.13 -11.14 9.75
CA LEU A 191 -0.70 -11.42 9.85
C LEU A 191 0.03 -10.46 10.81
N PHE A 192 -0.39 -9.19 10.86
CA PHE A 192 0.20 -8.13 11.68
C PHE A 192 -0.68 -7.68 12.87
N ASP A 193 -1.62 -8.52 13.29
CA ASP A 193 -2.52 -8.27 14.42
C ASP A 193 -3.21 -6.90 14.39
N ARG A 194 -3.79 -6.56 13.23
CA ARG A 194 -4.45 -5.28 13.00
C ARG A 194 -5.95 -5.36 13.25
N PRO A 195 -6.52 -4.48 14.08
CA PRO A 195 -7.96 -4.43 14.30
C PRO A 195 -8.67 -3.90 13.04
N LEU A 196 -9.76 -4.57 12.65
CA LEU A 196 -10.48 -4.22 11.41
C LEU A 196 -11.42 -3.02 11.56
N ASP A 197 -11.89 -2.70 12.77
CA ASP A 197 -12.94 -1.69 13.02
C ASP A 197 -12.67 -0.33 12.35
N LEU A 198 -11.42 0.11 12.35
CA LEU A 198 -11.03 1.39 11.76
C LEU A 198 -11.05 1.34 10.23
N ILE A 199 -10.65 0.20 9.67
CA ILE A 199 -10.66 -0.03 8.23
C ILE A 199 -12.11 -0.10 7.76
N GLU A 200 -12.99 -0.78 8.49
CA GLU A 200 -14.42 -0.85 8.19
C GLU A 200 -15.06 0.54 8.16
N LYS A 201 -14.88 1.34 9.22
CA LYS A 201 -15.34 2.74 9.25
C LYS A 201 -14.78 3.57 8.10
N ARG A 202 -13.53 3.32 7.72
CA ARG A 202 -12.90 3.99 6.58
C ARG A 202 -13.55 3.58 5.26
N ILE A 203 -13.85 2.29 5.07
CA ILE A 203 -14.56 1.76 3.90
C ILE A 203 -15.95 2.43 3.81
N GLU A 204 -16.72 2.48 4.89
CA GLU A 204 -18.02 3.15 4.93
C GLU A 204 -17.93 4.62 4.50
N LYS A 205 -16.92 5.34 5.02
CA LYS A 205 -16.68 6.74 4.66
C LYS A 205 -16.32 6.90 3.17
N VAL A 206 -15.44 6.06 2.66
CA VAL A 206 -14.97 6.10 1.25
C VAL A 206 -16.11 5.80 0.29
N PHE A 207 -16.97 4.83 0.60
CA PHE A 207 -18.09 4.43 -0.24
C PHE A 207 -19.40 5.17 0.08
N SER A 208 -19.36 6.27 0.83
CA SER A 208 -20.56 7.04 1.16
C SER A 208 -21.31 7.62 -0.06
N GLY A 209 -22.57 8.00 0.15
CA GLY A 209 -23.42 8.60 -0.88
C GLY A 209 -23.80 7.61 -1.99
N ARG A 210 -23.54 7.96 -3.25
CA ARG A 210 -23.99 7.18 -4.43
C ARG A 210 -23.35 5.79 -4.54
N LYS A 211 -22.29 5.52 -3.78
CA LYS A 211 -21.57 4.24 -3.80
C LYS A 211 -21.82 3.39 -2.56
N ALA A 212 -22.80 3.75 -1.70
CA ALA A 212 -23.01 3.11 -0.40
C ALA A 212 -23.22 1.60 -0.50
N ALA A 213 -23.85 1.12 -1.57
CA ALA A 213 -24.03 -0.30 -1.85
C ALA A 213 -22.71 -1.09 -2.00
N LEU A 214 -21.58 -0.42 -2.24
CA LEU A 214 -20.26 -1.04 -2.35
C LEU A 214 -19.55 -1.19 -1.00
N ALA A 215 -20.00 -0.51 0.07
CA ALA A 215 -19.33 -0.57 1.36
C ALA A 215 -19.43 -1.97 1.98
N ALA A 216 -20.65 -2.52 2.11
CA ALA A 216 -20.88 -3.80 2.76
C ALA A 216 -20.16 -4.97 2.07
N PRO A 217 -20.15 -5.11 0.73
CA PRO A 217 -19.36 -6.15 0.06
C PRO A 217 -17.85 -6.03 0.28
N ASN A 218 -17.31 -4.80 0.37
CA ASN A 218 -15.89 -4.59 0.65
C ASN A 218 -15.53 -4.95 2.09
N ILE A 219 -16.40 -4.64 3.07
CA ILE A 219 -16.25 -5.06 4.46
C ILE A 219 -16.35 -6.58 4.58
N LEU A 220 -17.27 -7.21 3.84
CA LEU A 220 -17.40 -8.66 3.80
C LEU A 220 -16.14 -9.33 3.24
N ALA A 221 -15.59 -8.79 2.14
CA ALA A 221 -14.32 -9.26 1.59
C ALA A 221 -13.15 -9.10 2.59
N LEU A 222 -13.06 -7.95 3.28
CA LEU A 222 -12.05 -7.70 4.31
C LEU A 222 -12.11 -8.76 5.43
N ASN A 223 -13.30 -8.97 6.00
CA ASN A 223 -13.51 -9.96 7.07
C ASN A 223 -13.24 -11.39 6.58
N ALA A 224 -13.68 -11.73 5.37
CA ALA A 224 -13.42 -13.03 4.78
C ALA A 224 -11.91 -13.29 4.61
N GLY A 225 -11.14 -12.28 4.21
CA GLY A 225 -9.68 -12.37 4.10
C GLY A 225 -9.00 -12.61 5.45
N PHE A 226 -9.44 -11.90 6.49
CA PHE A 226 -8.94 -12.06 7.85
C PHE A 226 -9.22 -13.47 8.39
N ASN A 227 -10.47 -13.93 8.28
CA ASN A 227 -10.88 -15.27 8.72
C ASN A 227 -10.24 -16.39 7.89
N PHE A 228 -9.99 -16.14 6.60
CA PHE A 228 -9.28 -17.08 5.75
C PHE A 228 -7.84 -17.26 6.23
N ALA A 229 -7.12 -16.18 6.56
CA ALA A 229 -5.76 -16.28 7.07
C ALA A 229 -5.69 -17.07 8.40
N ASP A 230 -6.70 -16.91 9.26
CA ASP A 230 -6.82 -17.63 10.53
C ASP A 230 -7.01 -19.15 10.36
N THR A 231 -7.69 -19.56 9.29
CA THR A 231 -8.16 -20.95 9.12
C THR A 231 -7.27 -21.81 8.23
N ILE A 232 -6.46 -21.22 7.35
CA ILE A 232 -5.64 -22.01 6.40
C ILE A 232 -4.42 -22.68 7.02
N GLU A 233 -4.09 -22.38 8.28
CA GLU A 233 -2.89 -22.86 9.00
C GLU A 233 -1.56 -22.70 8.21
N ALA A 234 -1.56 -21.89 7.14
CA ALA A 234 -0.41 -21.71 6.27
C ALA A 234 0.65 -20.85 6.96
N PHE A 235 0.21 -19.82 7.68
CA PHE A 235 1.08 -18.90 8.40
C PHE A 235 1.52 -19.49 9.73
N THR A 236 2.83 -19.71 9.88
CA THR A 236 3.42 -20.33 11.08
C THR A 236 3.58 -19.35 12.23
N SER A 237 3.49 -18.04 11.98
CA SER A 237 3.69 -17.00 12.97
C SER A 237 2.86 -15.77 12.62
N ARG A 238 2.39 -15.08 13.66
CA ARG A 238 1.84 -13.73 13.56
C ARG A 238 2.90 -12.75 14.04
N TYR A 239 2.86 -11.52 13.56
CA TYR A 239 3.84 -10.51 13.90
C TYR A 239 3.19 -9.35 14.63
N THR A 240 3.91 -8.79 15.60
CA THR A 240 3.50 -7.55 16.26
C THR A 240 4.63 -6.54 16.17
N VAL A 241 4.26 -5.26 16.19
CA VAL A 241 5.19 -4.14 16.21
C VAL A 241 4.81 -3.26 17.39
N GLY A 242 5.79 -2.93 18.22
CA GLY A 242 5.59 -2.05 19.38
C GLY A 242 5.11 -0.65 18.96
N LYS A 243 4.61 0.13 19.92
CA LYS A 243 4.21 1.52 19.65
C LYS A 243 5.43 2.44 19.69
N VAL A 244 5.42 3.47 18.84
CA VAL A 244 6.43 4.53 18.93
C VAL A 244 6.16 5.44 20.12
N ASP A 245 7.22 5.80 20.83
CA ASP A 245 7.17 6.81 21.88
C ASP A 245 7.15 8.21 21.25
N LEU A 246 5.95 8.78 21.15
CA LEU A 246 5.72 10.08 20.53
C LEU A 246 5.37 11.12 21.61
N PRO A 247 5.93 12.34 21.54
CA PRO A 247 5.52 13.42 22.44
C PRO A 247 4.00 13.67 22.41
N PRO A 248 3.36 14.08 23.51
CA PRO A 248 1.94 14.41 23.47
C PRO A 248 1.63 15.52 22.45
N GLY A 249 0.66 15.30 21.57
CA GLY A 249 0.30 16.26 20.53
C GLY A 249 -0.78 15.77 19.56
N GLU A 250 -1.15 16.64 18.62
CA GLU A 250 -2.01 16.29 17.50
C GLU A 250 -1.17 15.87 16.30
N TYR A 251 -1.37 14.64 15.84
CA TYR A 251 -0.64 14.06 14.71
C TYR A 251 -1.50 14.06 13.46
N ARG A 252 -0.87 14.33 12.32
CA ARG A 252 -1.52 14.31 11.01
C ARG A 252 -0.63 13.62 10.00
N ARG A 253 -1.18 12.60 9.33
CA ARG A 253 -0.61 12.07 8.09
C ARG A 253 -0.79 13.10 6.97
N ILE A 254 0.30 13.42 6.29
CA ILE A 254 0.33 14.42 5.21
C ILE A 254 1.34 14.02 4.14
N THR A 255 1.05 14.35 2.89
CA THR A 255 1.98 14.20 1.78
C THR A 255 2.88 15.44 1.62
N GLY A 256 4.00 15.31 0.89
CA GLY A 256 4.88 16.45 0.63
C GLY A 256 4.18 17.61 -0.11
N ASN A 257 3.29 17.31 -1.06
CA ASN A 257 2.52 18.32 -1.79
C ASN A 257 1.50 19.05 -0.90
N GLU A 258 0.79 18.32 -0.03
CA GLU A 258 -0.11 18.93 0.96
C GLU A 258 0.65 19.81 1.96
N ALA A 259 1.81 19.35 2.46
CA ALA A 259 2.65 20.11 3.38
C ALA A 259 3.17 21.39 2.72
N THR A 260 3.59 21.30 1.45
CA THR A 260 4.05 22.47 0.67
C THR A 260 2.93 23.49 0.49
N ALA A 261 1.72 23.04 0.11
CA ALA A 261 0.56 23.91 -0.03
C ALA A 261 0.18 24.60 1.30
N MET A 262 0.21 23.88 2.42
CA MET A 262 -0.03 24.46 3.74
C MET A 262 1.07 25.47 4.13
N GLY A 263 2.33 25.19 3.78
CA GLY A 263 3.45 26.11 3.99
C GLY A 263 3.26 27.45 3.27
N PHE A 264 2.80 27.42 2.00
CA PHE A 264 2.49 28.65 1.26
C PHE A 264 1.37 29.47 1.91
N VAL A 265 0.32 28.79 2.38
CA VAL A 265 -0.79 29.47 3.08
C VAL A 265 -0.32 30.04 4.42
N ALA A 266 0.47 29.29 5.19
CA ALA A 266 1.02 29.76 6.46
C ALA A 266 1.89 31.01 6.26
N ALA A 267 2.76 31.03 5.24
CA ALA A 267 3.57 32.19 4.89
C ALA A 267 2.71 33.40 4.46
N SER A 268 1.68 33.17 3.64
CA SER A 268 0.73 34.19 3.19
C SER A 268 0.02 34.87 4.38
N ILE A 269 -0.44 34.09 5.35
CA ILE A 269 -1.07 34.60 6.57
C ILE A 269 -0.05 35.37 7.42
N ALA A 270 1.14 34.83 7.64
CA ALA A 270 2.18 35.46 8.46
C ALA A 270 2.63 36.83 7.91
N ILE A 271 2.69 36.97 6.58
CA ILE A 271 3.08 38.21 5.89
C ILE A 271 1.88 39.16 5.70
N GLY A 272 0.65 38.68 5.93
CA GLY A 272 -0.57 39.47 5.73
C GLY A 272 -0.85 39.81 4.26
N ARG A 273 -0.40 38.96 3.32
CA ARG A 273 -0.57 39.16 1.87
C ARG A 273 -1.30 37.99 1.24
N PRO A 274 -2.32 38.22 0.37
CA PRO A 274 -3.00 37.14 -0.33
C PRO A 274 -2.05 36.31 -1.20
N LEU A 275 -2.20 34.98 -1.15
CA LEU A 275 -1.44 34.06 -2.00
C LEU A 275 -2.05 34.01 -3.41
N PHE A 276 -1.21 34.25 -4.42
CA PHE A 276 -1.50 33.90 -5.81
C PHE A 276 -0.52 32.82 -6.25
N TYR A 277 -1.04 31.73 -6.82
CA TYR A 277 -0.23 30.62 -7.32
C TYR A 277 -0.66 30.29 -8.75
N ALA A 278 0.29 30.33 -9.68
CA ALA A 278 0.09 29.90 -11.06
C ALA A 278 0.99 28.69 -11.36
N SER A 279 0.48 27.71 -12.10
CA SER A 279 1.30 26.57 -12.55
C SER A 279 0.76 25.93 -13.83
N TYR A 280 1.65 25.31 -14.58
CA TYR A 280 1.30 24.36 -15.63
C TYR A 280 1.27 22.91 -15.08
N PRO A 281 0.32 22.05 -15.47
CA PRO A 281 0.26 20.68 -14.94
C PRO A 281 1.45 19.82 -15.36
N ILE A 282 2.28 19.44 -14.39
CA ILE A 282 3.36 18.46 -14.53
C ILE A 282 3.37 17.51 -13.33
N THR A 283 3.65 16.21 -13.55
CA THR A 283 3.82 15.23 -12.46
C THR A 283 5.23 15.36 -11.88
N PRO A 284 5.43 15.43 -10.54
CA PRO A 284 4.45 15.28 -9.45
C PRO A 284 3.91 16.59 -8.84
N ALA A 285 4.20 17.76 -9.43
CA ALA A 285 3.91 19.07 -8.82
C ALA A 285 2.44 19.55 -8.97
N SER A 286 1.67 18.96 -9.89
CA SER A 286 0.29 19.38 -10.19
C SER A 286 -0.62 19.40 -8.96
N ASP A 287 -0.40 18.48 -8.01
CA ASP A 287 -1.24 18.36 -6.81
C ASP A 287 -1.11 19.57 -5.87
N ILE A 288 -0.01 20.32 -5.93
CA ILE A 288 0.14 21.55 -5.14
C ILE A 288 -0.97 22.55 -5.52
N LEU A 289 -1.24 22.72 -6.82
CA LEU A 289 -2.35 23.56 -7.28
C LEU A 289 -3.70 23.01 -6.79
N HIS A 290 -3.90 21.70 -6.89
CA HIS A 290 -5.12 21.05 -6.44
C HIS A 290 -5.38 21.30 -4.95
N GLU A 291 -4.37 21.15 -4.09
CA GLU A 291 -4.51 21.40 -2.65
C GLU A 291 -4.78 22.88 -2.35
N LEU A 292 -4.04 23.79 -2.97
CA LEU A 292 -4.27 25.24 -2.81
C LEU A 292 -5.66 25.66 -3.27
N SER A 293 -6.21 25.03 -4.31
CA SER A 293 -7.53 25.35 -4.85
C SER A 293 -8.67 25.09 -3.85
N LYS A 294 -8.46 24.20 -2.87
CA LYS A 294 -9.40 23.90 -1.77
C LYS A 294 -9.31 24.92 -0.63
N LEU A 295 -8.22 25.70 -0.57
CA LEU A 295 -7.90 26.63 0.51
C LEU A 295 -8.27 28.10 0.19
N ARG A 296 -9.19 28.33 -0.76
CA ARG A 296 -9.66 29.67 -1.16
C ARG A 296 -10.22 30.52 -0.01
N HIS A 297 -10.71 29.89 1.06
CA HIS A 297 -11.19 30.57 2.25
C HIS A 297 -10.09 31.33 3.02
N PHE A 298 -8.81 31.01 2.77
CA PHE A 298 -7.67 31.78 3.25
C PHE A 298 -7.24 32.92 2.29
N GLY A 299 -8.05 33.23 1.27
CA GLY A 299 -7.74 34.26 0.27
C GLY A 299 -6.80 33.78 -0.85
N VAL A 300 -6.56 32.47 -0.95
CA VAL A 300 -5.74 31.86 -2.00
C VAL A 300 -6.41 31.99 -3.36
N LYS A 301 -5.65 32.42 -4.36
CA LYS A 301 -6.03 32.43 -5.77
C LYS A 301 -5.10 31.52 -6.57
N THR A 302 -5.67 30.64 -7.37
CA THR A 302 -4.93 29.70 -8.21
C THR A 302 -5.23 29.94 -9.69
N ALA A 303 -4.23 29.84 -10.56
CA ALA A 303 -4.37 29.89 -12.01
C ALA A 303 -3.65 28.71 -12.66
N GLN A 304 -4.29 28.06 -13.63
CA GLN A 304 -3.62 27.11 -14.49
C GLN A 304 -3.18 27.85 -15.75
N ALA A 305 -1.87 27.92 -15.97
CA ALA A 305 -1.29 28.57 -17.14
C ALA A 305 -1.29 27.63 -18.36
N GLU A 306 -1.02 28.18 -19.54
CA GLU A 306 -0.85 27.46 -20.80
C GLU A 306 0.50 26.75 -20.93
N ASP A 307 1.54 27.26 -20.26
CA ASP A 307 2.88 26.69 -20.19
C ASP A 307 3.60 27.19 -18.92
N GLU A 308 4.81 26.66 -18.67
CA GLU A 308 5.63 27.03 -17.50
C GLU A 308 6.16 28.47 -17.57
N ILE A 309 6.21 29.09 -18.75
CA ILE A 309 6.72 30.46 -18.93
C ILE A 309 5.65 31.47 -18.51
N ALA A 310 4.40 31.26 -18.90
CA ALA A 310 3.25 32.06 -18.48
C ALA A 310 2.94 31.88 -16.98
N ALA A 311 3.34 30.75 -16.39
CA ALA A 311 3.21 30.51 -14.95
C ALA A 311 4.22 31.28 -14.09
N ALA A 312 5.41 31.60 -14.62
CA ALA A 312 6.52 32.23 -13.91
C ALA A 312 6.38 33.76 -13.78
#